data_AF-A0A2U3Q8F0-F1
#
_entry.id   AF-A0A2U3Q8F0-F1
#
_cell.length_a   1.000
_cell.length_b   1.000
_cell.length_c   1.000
_cell.angle_alpha   90.00
_cell.angle_beta   90.00
_cell.angle_gamma   90.00
#
_symmetry.space_group_name_H-M   'P 1'
#
loop_
_entity.id
_entity.type
_entity.pdbx_description
1 polymer ?
#
loop_
_entity_poly.entity_id
_entity_poly.type
_entity_poly.pdbx_seq_one_letter_code
_entity_poly.pdbx_strand_id
1 'polypeptide(L)'
;MSHKRSFIADQRGAVALETMIIYIFLASFLLVPLADVTAAAFQFASAWAALRSFGQYVQYYNPLGPDGTVTWRPGLQTTVAGYPISNIQVICGDARVACSSSNIATPKYFTFTTTVTLAPIGARLPFWRSVLCPTSCTYTLLYSERFQ
;
A
#
# COMPACT_ATOMS: atom_id res chain seq x y z
N MET A 1 33.94 10.95 54.12
CA MET A 1 33.67 9.98 53.03
C MET A 1 33.35 10.78 51.76
N SER A 2 34.05 10.52 50.66
CA SER A 2 33.92 11.28 49.41
C SER A 2 32.63 10.88 48.67
N HIS A 3 31.73 11.85 48.41
CA HIS A 3 30.45 11.66 47.70
C HIS A 3 30.58 10.93 46.35
N LYS A 4 31.76 10.98 45.71
CA LYS A 4 32.06 10.26 44.46
C LYS A 4 31.99 8.74 44.61
N ARG A 5 32.27 8.18 45.80
CA ARG A 5 32.16 6.73 46.05
C ARG A 5 30.72 6.27 46.26
N SER A 6 29.84 7.16 46.74
CA SER A 6 28.42 6.84 46.97
C SER A 6 27.66 6.64 45.67
N PHE A 7 28.00 7.38 44.61
CA PHE A 7 27.39 7.21 43.27
C PHE A 7 27.82 5.91 42.58
N ILE A 8 29.01 5.38 42.88
CA ILE A 8 29.52 4.11 42.33
C ILE A 8 28.96 2.90 43.10
N ALA A 9 28.59 3.07 44.37
CA ALA A 9 28.03 2.00 45.20
C ALA A 9 26.55 1.70 44.90
N ASP A 10 25.81 2.64 44.29
CA ASP A 10 24.40 2.45 43.97
C ASP A 10 24.21 1.79 42.60
N GLN A 11 24.51 0.49 42.54
CA GLN A 11 24.36 -0.32 41.32
C GLN A 11 22.93 -0.33 40.78
N ARG A 12 21.93 -0.08 41.63
CA ARG A 12 20.52 -0.07 41.23
C ARG A 12 20.16 1.14 40.38
N GLY A 13 20.71 2.32 40.71
CA GLY A 13 20.53 3.53 39.91
C GLY A 13 21.23 3.46 38.55
N ALA A 14 22.41 2.83 38.48
CA ALA A 14 23.12 2.62 37.22
C ALA A 14 22.36 1.67 36.27
N VAL A 15 21.85 0.54 36.80
CA VAL A 15 21.03 -0.41 36.03
C VAL A 15 19.72 0.23 35.55
N ALA A 16 19.09 1.09 36.36
CA ALA A 16 17.88 1.82 35.95
C ALA A 16 18.16 2.78 34.77
N LEU A 17 19.32 3.44 34.75
CA LEU A 17 19.72 4.30 33.64
C LEU A 17 20.01 3.50 32.38
N GLU A 18 20.76 2.39 32.50
CA GLU A 18 21.07 1.49 31.38
C GLU A 18 19.82 0.89 30.76
N THR A 19 18.87 0.44 31.59
CA THR A 19 17.59 -0.12 31.11
C THR A 19 16.74 0.92 30.37
N MET A 20 16.72 2.19 30.78
CA MET A 20 16.07 3.26 29.99
C MET A 20 16.74 3.45 28.63
N ILE A 21 18.07 3.47 28.57
CA ILE A 21 18.81 3.64 27.31
C ILE A 21 18.54 2.46 26.36
N ILE A 22 18.59 1.23 26.88
CA ILE A 22 18.29 0.01 26.12
C ILE A 22 16.86 0.04 25.61
N TYR A 23 15.89 0.45 26.45
CA TYR A 23 14.50 0.53 26.04
C TYR A 23 14.29 1.53 24.91
N ILE A 24 14.90 2.72 24.99
CA ILE A 24 14.84 3.72 23.92
C ILE A 24 15.46 3.15 22.65
N PHE A 25 16.61 2.48 22.74
CA PHE A 25 17.26 1.86 21.59
C PHE A 25 16.38 0.77 20.96
N LEU A 26 15.80 -0.12 21.77
CA LEU A 26 14.95 -1.20 21.30
C LEU A 26 13.65 -0.67 20.68
N ALA A 27 12.98 0.28 21.33
CA ALA A 27 11.76 0.86 20.81
C ALA A 27 12.00 1.58 19.49
N SER A 28 13.09 2.33 19.41
CA SER A 28 13.42 3.13 18.24
C SER A 28 13.96 2.26 17.10
N PHE A 29 14.98 1.42 17.29
CA PHE A 29 15.63 0.63 16.23
C PHE A 29 14.95 -0.68 15.86
N LEU A 30 14.11 -1.24 16.72
CA LEU A 30 13.43 -2.50 16.45
C LEU A 30 11.92 -2.32 16.27
N LEU A 31 11.24 -1.78 17.29
CA LEU A 31 9.77 -1.81 17.33
C LEU A 31 9.13 -0.83 16.35
N VAL A 32 9.63 0.41 16.26
CA VAL A 32 9.08 1.42 15.35
C VAL A 32 9.24 1.02 13.88
N PRO A 33 10.43 0.60 13.40
CA PRO A 33 10.58 0.10 12.03
C PRO A 33 9.71 -1.11 11.73
N LEU A 34 9.56 -2.04 12.69
CA LEU A 34 8.70 -3.20 12.53
C LEU A 34 7.22 -2.81 12.41
N ALA A 35 6.78 -1.84 13.20
CA ALA A 35 5.42 -1.28 13.10
C ALA A 35 5.19 -0.60 11.74
N ASP A 36 6.19 0.11 11.20
CA ASP A 36 6.10 0.74 9.87
C ASP A 36 5.96 -0.31 8.74
N VAL A 37 6.75 -1.40 8.80
CA VAL A 37 6.65 -2.50 7.81
C VAL A 37 5.29 -3.19 7.88
N THR A 38 4.78 -3.45 9.08
CA THR A 38 3.47 -4.10 9.24
C THR A 38 2.34 -3.20 8.78
N ALA A 39 2.37 -1.91 9.10
CA ALA A 39 1.40 -0.94 8.60
C ALA A 39 1.41 -0.86 7.07
N ALA A 40 2.60 -0.81 6.46
CA ALA A 40 2.78 -0.85 5.01
C ALA A 40 2.17 -2.11 4.38
N ALA A 41 2.42 -3.28 4.98
CA ALA A 41 1.90 -4.55 4.51
C ALA A 41 0.36 -4.60 4.58
N PHE A 42 -0.24 -4.10 5.67
CA PHE A 42 -1.70 -4.03 5.79
C PHE A 42 -2.33 -3.09 4.76
N GLN A 43 -1.73 -1.92 4.51
CA GLN A 43 -2.19 -0.99 3.48
C GLN A 43 -2.09 -1.59 2.07
N PHE A 44 -1.00 -2.32 1.78
CA PHE A 44 -0.85 -3.01 0.51
C PHE A 44 -1.92 -4.12 0.35
N ALA A 45 -2.10 -4.96 1.37
CA ALA A 45 -3.04 -6.07 1.32
C ALA A 45 -4.50 -5.59 1.17
N SER A 46 -4.88 -4.53 1.88
CA SER A 46 -6.21 -3.92 1.77
C SER A 46 -6.45 -3.26 0.42
N ALA A 47 -5.48 -2.54 -0.13
CA ALA A 47 -5.57 -2.00 -1.49
C ALA A 47 -5.67 -3.10 -2.56
N TRP A 48 -4.92 -4.19 -2.41
CA TRP A 48 -5.00 -5.33 -3.32
C TRP A 48 -6.35 -6.06 -3.23
N ALA A 49 -6.90 -6.19 -2.02
CA ALA A 49 -8.24 -6.73 -1.81
C ALA A 49 -9.31 -5.83 -2.47
N ALA A 50 -9.16 -4.49 -2.36
CA ALA A 50 -10.04 -3.54 -3.04
C ALA A 50 -10.00 -3.72 -4.56
N LEU A 51 -8.80 -3.85 -5.15
CA LEU A 51 -8.64 -4.15 -6.58
C LEU A 51 -9.35 -5.45 -6.98
N ARG A 52 -9.18 -6.54 -6.21
CA ARG A 52 -9.87 -7.81 -6.49
C ARG A 52 -11.39 -7.70 -6.39
N SER A 53 -11.89 -6.98 -5.40
CA SER A 53 -13.34 -6.77 -5.25
C SER A 53 -13.92 -5.96 -6.41
N PHE A 54 -13.16 -4.98 -6.92
CA PHE A 54 -13.55 -4.26 -8.14
C PHE A 54 -13.50 -5.16 -9.38
N GLY A 55 -12.53 -6.06 -9.45
CA GLY A 55 -12.47 -7.07 -10.51
C GLY A 55 -13.74 -7.93 -10.58
N GLN A 56 -14.16 -8.47 -9.43
CA GLN A 56 -15.44 -9.18 -9.31
C GLN A 56 -16.62 -8.30 -9.71
N TYR A 57 -16.65 -7.04 -9.30
CA TYR A 57 -17.70 -6.10 -9.69
C TYR A 57 -17.75 -5.92 -11.23
N VAL A 58 -16.61 -5.76 -11.89
CA VAL A 58 -16.52 -5.63 -13.36
C VAL A 58 -16.96 -6.92 -14.06
N GLN A 59 -16.74 -8.10 -13.48
CA GLN A 59 -17.24 -9.36 -14.06
C GLN A 59 -18.79 -9.40 -14.08
N TYR A 60 -19.46 -8.91 -13.04
CA TYR A 60 -20.93 -8.81 -13.01
C TYR A 60 -21.46 -7.65 -13.86
N TYR A 61 -20.76 -6.51 -13.85
CA TYR A 61 -21.09 -5.32 -14.63
C TYR A 61 -20.15 -5.21 -15.83
N ASN A 62 -20.15 -6.25 -16.66
CA ASN A 62 -19.25 -6.34 -17.79
C ASN A 62 -19.46 -5.13 -18.73
N PRO A 63 -18.41 -4.34 -19.03
CA PRO A 63 -18.51 -3.24 -19.97
C PRO A 63 -18.66 -3.71 -21.43
N LEU A 64 -18.51 -5.01 -21.70
CA LEU A 64 -18.68 -5.57 -23.03
C LEU A 64 -20.16 -5.74 -23.35
N GLY A 65 -20.60 -5.04 -24.39
CA GLY A 65 -21.88 -5.28 -25.03
C GLY A 65 -21.92 -6.64 -25.75
N PRO A 66 -23.11 -7.13 -26.12
CA PRO A 66 -23.26 -8.36 -26.89
C PRO A 66 -22.56 -8.34 -28.25
N ASP A 67 -22.27 -7.13 -28.75
CA ASP A 67 -21.60 -6.82 -30.01
C ASP A 67 -20.07 -6.65 -29.85
N GLY A 68 -19.52 -6.86 -28.65
CA GLY A 68 -18.09 -6.71 -28.35
C GLY A 68 -17.63 -5.26 -28.18
N THR A 69 -18.56 -4.30 -28.17
CA THR A 69 -18.24 -2.89 -27.91
C THR A 69 -18.02 -2.67 -26.42
N VAL A 70 -17.03 -1.84 -26.06
CA VAL A 70 -16.74 -1.49 -24.67
C VAL A 70 -17.53 -0.25 -24.30
N THR A 71 -18.61 -0.45 -23.54
CA THR A 71 -19.47 0.60 -23.02
C THR A 71 -19.50 0.53 -21.51
N TRP A 72 -18.72 1.40 -20.86
CA TRP A 72 -18.78 1.54 -19.40
C TRP A 72 -20.10 2.18 -18.97
N ARG A 73 -20.79 1.58 -18.01
CA ARG A 73 -22.02 2.17 -17.47
C ARG A 73 -21.73 3.52 -16.79
N PRO A 74 -22.60 4.53 -16.96
CA PRO A 74 -22.53 5.73 -16.14
C PRO A 74 -22.71 5.34 -14.66
N GLY A 75 -21.80 5.81 -13.80
CA GLY A 75 -21.79 5.47 -12.37
C GLY A 75 -20.85 4.31 -11.99
N LEU A 76 -19.90 3.93 -12.86
CA LEU A 76 -18.83 3.01 -12.49
C LEU A 76 -18.09 3.53 -11.25
N GLN A 77 -17.91 2.66 -10.26
CA GLN A 77 -17.22 3.04 -9.02
C GLN A 77 -15.77 3.40 -9.32
N THR A 78 -15.39 4.64 -9.01
CA THR A 78 -14.00 5.13 -9.09
C THR A 78 -13.28 5.03 -7.75
N THR A 79 -13.97 4.55 -6.71
CA THR A 79 -13.43 4.36 -5.37
C THR A 79 -14.00 3.10 -4.74
N VAL A 80 -13.14 2.22 -4.22
CA VAL A 80 -13.54 0.98 -3.55
C VAL A 80 -12.80 0.87 -2.23
N ALA A 81 -13.54 0.69 -1.13
CA ALA A 81 -12.98 0.64 0.23
C ALA A 81 -12.06 1.84 0.58
N GLY A 82 -12.34 3.02 0.02
CA GLY A 82 -11.53 4.23 0.21
C GLY A 82 -10.31 4.35 -0.72
N TYR A 83 -10.06 3.36 -1.57
CA TYR A 83 -8.97 3.37 -2.55
C TYR A 83 -9.45 3.87 -3.92
N PRO A 84 -8.77 4.85 -4.54
CA PRO A 84 -9.15 5.36 -5.85
C PRO A 84 -8.75 4.38 -6.96
N ILE A 85 -9.70 4.02 -7.82
CA ILE A 85 -9.47 3.19 -8.99
C ILE A 85 -9.41 4.08 -10.23
N SER A 86 -8.35 3.89 -11.01
CA SER A 86 -7.98 4.72 -12.16
C SER A 86 -7.49 3.86 -13.33
N ASN A 87 -7.34 4.48 -14.51
CA ASN A 87 -6.82 3.85 -15.73
C ASN A 87 -7.56 2.56 -16.10
N ILE A 88 -8.88 2.56 -15.96
CA ILE A 88 -9.72 1.41 -16.26
C ILE A 88 -9.79 1.25 -17.78
N GLN A 89 -9.25 0.15 -18.29
CA GLN A 89 -9.15 -0.12 -19.72
C GLN A 89 -9.48 -1.59 -20.01
N VAL A 90 -10.08 -1.83 -21.17
CA VAL A 90 -10.28 -3.17 -21.70
C VAL A 90 -9.29 -3.35 -22.85
N ILE A 91 -8.61 -4.49 -22.89
CA ILE A 91 -7.58 -4.82 -23.86
C ILE A 91 -8.13 -5.87 -24.83
N CYS A 92 -8.06 -5.55 -26.12
CA CYS A 92 -8.56 -6.36 -27.23
C CYS A 92 -7.41 -6.98 -28.04
N GLY A 93 -7.58 -8.26 -28.40
CA GLY A 93 -6.61 -9.00 -29.22
C GLY A 93 -5.27 -9.32 -28.53
N ASP A 94 -4.33 -9.86 -29.31
CA ASP A 94 -2.99 -10.24 -28.84
C ASP A 94 -1.98 -9.09 -28.83
N ALA A 95 -2.29 -7.99 -29.53
CA ALA A 95 -1.43 -6.81 -29.64
C ALA A 95 -1.43 -5.93 -28.37
N ARG A 96 -2.15 -6.32 -27.31
CA ARG A 96 -2.31 -5.57 -26.04
C ARG A 96 -2.79 -4.12 -26.23
N VAL A 97 -3.65 -3.90 -27.22
CA VAL A 97 -4.19 -2.57 -27.52
C VAL A 97 -5.54 -2.41 -26.82
N ALA A 98 -5.82 -1.20 -26.33
CA ALA A 98 -7.13 -0.89 -25.78
C ALA A 98 -8.24 -1.12 -26.83
N CYS A 99 -9.36 -1.68 -26.37
CA CYS A 99 -10.55 -1.82 -27.19
C CYS A 99 -11.12 -0.43 -27.51
N SER A 100 -11.49 -0.22 -28.77
CA SER A 100 -12.06 1.02 -29.27
C SER A 100 -13.02 0.71 -30.41
N SER A 101 -13.78 1.70 -30.87
CA SER A 101 -14.62 1.55 -32.08
C SER A 101 -13.81 1.18 -33.33
N SER A 102 -12.51 1.46 -33.35
CA SER A 102 -11.57 1.07 -34.40
C SER A 102 -10.89 -0.28 -34.19
N ASN A 103 -10.96 -0.85 -32.97
CA ASN A 103 -10.36 -2.14 -32.62
C ASN A 103 -11.42 -3.05 -32.00
N ILE A 104 -12.10 -3.77 -32.89
CA ILE A 104 -13.16 -4.76 -32.60
C ILE A 104 -12.60 -6.18 -32.41
N ALA A 105 -11.29 -6.33 -32.18
CA ALA A 105 -10.73 -7.63 -31.86
C ALA A 105 -11.36 -8.19 -30.58
N THR A 106 -11.37 -9.52 -30.43
CA THR A 106 -11.98 -10.15 -29.25
C THR A 106 -11.36 -9.61 -27.95
N PRO A 107 -12.17 -9.14 -26.99
CA PRO A 107 -11.68 -8.66 -25.70
C PRO A 107 -11.04 -9.82 -24.94
N LYS A 108 -9.84 -9.60 -24.38
CA LYS A 108 -9.10 -10.64 -23.65
C LYS A 108 -8.89 -10.32 -22.19
N TYR A 109 -8.61 -9.06 -21.87
CA TYR A 109 -8.28 -8.64 -20.51
C TYR A 109 -8.91 -7.29 -20.19
N PHE A 110 -9.05 -7.01 -18.91
CA PHE A 110 -9.21 -5.65 -18.43
C PHE A 110 -8.16 -5.34 -17.38
N THR A 111 -7.79 -4.07 -17.32
CA THR A 111 -6.71 -3.55 -16.49
C THR A 111 -7.16 -2.29 -15.78
N PHE A 112 -6.74 -2.13 -14.54
CA PHE A 112 -6.98 -0.92 -13.76
C PHE A 112 -5.92 -0.77 -12.68
N THR A 113 -5.78 0.45 -12.16
CA THR A 113 -4.75 0.78 -11.17
C THR A 113 -5.36 1.43 -9.93
N THR A 114 -4.75 1.18 -8.78
CA THR A 114 -5.01 1.97 -7.56
C THR A 114 -3.73 2.58 -7.03
N THR A 115 -3.84 3.75 -6.41
CA THR A 115 -2.72 4.39 -5.70
C THR A 115 -2.86 4.19 -4.19
N VAL A 116 -1.73 3.99 -3.53
CA VAL A 116 -1.64 3.91 -2.07
C VAL A 116 -0.50 4.80 -1.60
N THR A 117 -0.77 5.66 -0.63
CA THR A 117 0.25 6.53 -0.04
C THR A 117 0.63 6.02 1.34
N LEU A 118 1.89 5.64 1.50
CA LEU A 118 2.47 5.21 2.77
C LEU A 118 3.07 6.42 3.48
N ALA A 119 2.63 6.65 4.71
CA ALA A 119 3.17 7.65 5.62
C ALA A 119 3.77 6.93 6.84
N PRO A 120 5.10 6.71 6.89
CA PRO A 120 5.75 6.01 8.00
C PRO A 120 5.62 6.77 9.32
N ILE A 121 5.50 6.05 10.42
CA ILE A 121 5.46 6.57 11.78
C ILE A 121 6.87 7.08 12.16
N GLY A 122 7.92 6.36 11.79
CA GLY A 122 9.31 6.72 12.09
C GLY A 122 9.76 8.04 11.48
N ALA A 123 9.21 8.41 10.30
CA ALA A 123 9.54 9.64 9.58
C ALA A 123 9.09 10.94 10.28
N ARG A 124 8.24 10.85 11.32
CA ARG A 124 7.80 12.02 12.11
C ARG A 124 8.82 12.46 13.16
N LEU A 125 9.82 11.63 13.46
CA LEU A 125 10.84 11.95 14.46
C LEU A 125 12.07 12.56 13.75
N PRO A 126 12.56 13.74 14.18
CA PRO A 126 13.57 14.53 13.45
C PRO A 126 14.94 13.85 13.27
N PHE A 127 15.18 12.74 13.94
CA PHE A 127 16.43 11.97 13.87
C PHE A 127 16.27 10.58 13.25
N TRP A 128 15.06 10.22 12.81
CA TRP A 128 14.70 8.88 12.36
C TRP A 128 14.32 8.89 10.89
N ARG A 129 15.21 8.38 10.04
CA ARG A 129 14.89 8.13 8.64
C ARG A 129 14.21 6.77 8.56
N SER A 130 12.92 6.73 8.20
CA SER A 130 12.25 5.46 7.94
C SER A 130 12.95 4.75 6.78
N VAL A 131 13.22 3.45 6.97
CA VAL A 131 13.94 2.60 6.01
C VAL A 131 13.13 2.41 4.72
N LEU A 132 11.80 2.43 4.82
CA LEU A 132 10.90 2.23 3.69
C LEU A 132 10.77 3.48 2.80
N CYS A 133 10.65 4.66 3.42
CA CYS A 133 10.37 5.93 2.75
C CYS A 133 10.89 7.12 3.58
N PRO A 134 11.50 8.14 2.95
CA PRO A 134 12.07 9.27 3.67
C PRO A 134 11.01 10.19 4.31
N THR A 135 9.83 10.33 3.70
CA THR A 135 8.73 11.18 4.22
C THR A 135 7.36 10.58 3.91
N SER A 136 7.07 10.38 2.63
CA SER A 136 5.88 9.70 2.12
C SER A 136 6.19 9.12 0.76
N CYS A 137 5.73 7.91 0.47
CA CYS A 137 5.81 7.34 -0.88
C CYS A 137 4.43 6.94 -1.35
N THR A 138 4.17 7.18 -2.63
CA THR A 138 2.95 6.71 -3.28
C THR A 138 3.31 5.61 -4.25
N TYR A 139 2.62 4.48 -4.18
CA TYR A 139 2.79 3.34 -5.07
C TYR A 139 1.52 3.10 -5.86
N THR A 140 1.68 2.78 -7.14
CA THR A 140 0.59 2.37 -8.03
C THR A 140 0.57 0.85 -8.14
N LEU A 141 -0.54 0.24 -7.76
CA LEU A 141 -0.78 -1.19 -7.94
C LEU A 141 -1.56 -1.39 -9.24
N LEU A 142 -1.07 -2.27 -10.10
CA LEU A 142 -1.73 -2.67 -11.34
C LEU A 142 -2.47 -3.99 -11.11
N TYR A 143 -3.73 -4.03 -11.49
CA TYR A 143 -4.52 -5.24 -11.57
C TYR A 143 -4.87 -5.54 -13.03
N SER A 144 -4.81 -6.80 -13.40
CA SER A 144 -5.23 -7.30 -14.71
C SER A 144 -5.89 -8.65 -14.56
N GLU A 145 -7.03 -8.85 -15.21
CA GLU A 145 -7.67 -10.17 -15.28
C GLU A 145 -8.25 -10.44 -16.66
N ARG A 146 -8.42 -11.73 -16.97
CA ARG A 146 -9.02 -12.19 -18.23
C ARG A 146 -10.54 -12.21 -18.11
N PHE A 147 -11.22 -11.95 -19.22
CA PHE A 147 -12.63 -12.33 -19.34
C PHE A 147 -12.74 -13.86 -19.35
N GLN A 148 -13.71 -14.40 -18.61
CA GLN A 148 -14.06 -15.82 -18.62
C GLN A 148 -14.92 -16.17 -19.82
#